data_AF-A0A955AHC5-F1
#
_entry.id   AF-A0A955AHC5-F1
#
_cell.length_a   1.000
_cell.length_b   1.000
_cell.length_c   1.000
_cell.angle_alpha   90.00
_cell.angle_beta   90.00
_cell.angle_gamma   90.00
#
_symmetry.space_group_name_H-M   'P 1'
#
loop_
_entity.id
_entity.type
_entity.pdbx_description
1 polymer ?
#
loop_
_entity_poly.entity_id
_entity_poly.type
_entity_poly.pdbx_seq_one_letter_code
_entity_poly.pdbx_strand_id
1 'polypeptide(L)'
;KMREAGVPAIDALVALLNDKEPTVREHAAEALGDIGPTASRAAVALIAALDDEYVKVRRDAVRSLGQIDPDRTIAVPAIEKMLEDPEQIVQDAARQALERLNAPAPSVE
;
A
#
# COMPACT_ATOMS: atom_id res chain seq x y z
N LYS A 1 -22.23 -11.20 15.13
CA LYS A 1 -21.77 -9.79 15.35
C LYS A 1 -20.25 -9.73 15.14
N MET A 2 -19.77 -9.82 13.89
CA MET A 2 -18.34 -9.80 13.52
C MET A 2 -18.05 -8.62 12.58
N ARG A 3 -18.47 -7.40 12.98
CA ARG A 3 -18.16 -6.17 12.22
C ARG A 3 -17.14 -5.28 12.92
N GLU A 4 -16.74 -5.62 14.14
CA GLU A 4 -15.83 -4.80 14.96
C GLU A 4 -14.39 -5.33 15.02
N ALA A 5 -14.07 -6.51 14.47
CA ALA A 5 -12.72 -7.08 14.54
C ALA A 5 -11.77 -6.59 13.44
N GLY A 6 -12.28 -6.08 12.31
CA GLY A 6 -11.46 -5.60 11.20
C GLY A 6 -10.85 -4.21 11.42
N VAL A 7 -11.52 -3.33 12.17
CA VAL A 7 -11.03 -1.98 12.47
C VAL A 7 -9.80 -2.02 13.40
N PRO A 8 -9.79 -2.77 14.52
CA PRO A 8 -8.61 -2.91 15.36
C PRO A 8 -7.40 -3.52 14.62
N ALA A 9 -7.64 -4.41 13.65
CA ALA A 9 -6.58 -5.06 12.89
C ALA A 9 -5.84 -4.09 11.96
N ILE A 10 -6.57 -3.21 11.25
CA ILE A 10 -5.96 -2.21 10.37
C ILE A 10 -5.11 -1.22 11.16
N ASP A 11 -5.57 -0.73 12.31
CA ASP A 11 -4.81 0.25 13.09
C ASP A 11 -3.54 -0.37 13.70
N ALA A 12 -3.60 -1.65 14.09
CA ALA A 12 -2.42 -2.39 14.53
C ALA A 12 -1.40 -2.55 13.39
N LEU A 13 -1.85 -2.91 12.18
CA LEU A 13 -0.98 -3.02 11.01
C LEU A 13 -0.35 -1.66 10.63
N VAL A 14 -1.13 -0.57 10.71
CA VAL A 14 -0.62 0.79 10.49
C VAL A 14 0.49 1.14 11.49
N ALA A 15 0.35 0.75 12.76
CA ALA A 15 1.41 0.95 13.75
C ALA A 15 2.68 0.15 13.41
N LEU A 16 2.52 -1.09 12.93
CA LEU A 16 3.62 -1.98 12.55
C LEU A 16 4.41 -1.51 11.31
N LEU A 17 3.87 -0.60 10.50
CA LEU A 17 4.64 0.07 9.44
C LEU A 17 5.82 0.91 9.98
N ASN A 18 5.88 1.18 11.28
CA ASN A 18 6.99 1.89 11.93
C ASN A 18 7.83 0.97 12.84
N ASP A 19 7.68 -0.35 12.73
CA ASP A 19 8.46 -1.28 13.53
C ASP A 19 9.96 -1.18 13.20
N LYS A 20 10.80 -1.44 14.20
CA LYS A 20 12.26 -1.43 14.05
C LYS A 20 12.75 -2.50 13.07
N GLU A 21 12.04 -3.62 12.97
CA GLU A 21 12.42 -4.75 12.13
C GLU A 21 11.85 -4.57 10.71
N PRO A 22 12.69 -4.46 9.67
CA PRO A 22 12.22 -4.26 8.30
C PRO A 22 11.26 -5.36 7.82
N THR A 23 11.49 -6.60 8.25
CA THR A 23 10.59 -7.71 7.91
C THR A 23 9.20 -7.52 8.53
N VAL A 24 9.07 -6.93 9.72
CA VAL A 24 7.75 -6.65 10.31
C VAL A 24 7.03 -5.56 9.52
N ARG A 25 7.75 -4.50 9.11
CA ARG A 25 7.19 -3.44 8.26
C ARG A 25 6.73 -3.97 6.90
N GLU A 26 7.52 -4.85 6.28
CA GLU A 26 7.19 -5.51 5.01
C GLU A 26 5.86 -6.27 5.11
N HIS A 27 5.74 -7.17 6.08
CA HIS A 27 4.51 -7.95 6.29
C HIS A 27 3.32 -7.06 6.67
N ALA A 28 3.54 -5.96 7.38
CA ALA A 28 2.48 -5.01 7.70
C ALA A 28 1.94 -4.33 6.43
N ALA A 29 2.83 -3.90 5.53
CA ALA A 29 2.46 -3.32 4.25
C ALA A 29 1.72 -4.34 3.38
N GLU A 30 2.23 -5.57 3.26
CA GLU A 30 1.60 -6.66 2.51
C GLU A 30 0.19 -6.97 3.03
N ALA A 31 0.04 -7.16 4.35
CA ALA A 31 -1.24 -7.48 4.96
C ALA A 31 -2.29 -6.38 4.75
N LEU A 32 -1.89 -5.10 4.74
CA LEU A 32 -2.79 -4.00 4.43
C LEU A 32 -3.29 -4.07 2.97
N GLY A 33 -2.44 -4.47 2.03
CA GLY A 33 -2.81 -4.70 0.64
C GLY A 33 -3.77 -5.87 0.47
N ASP A 34 -3.54 -6.97 1.18
CA ASP A 34 -4.39 -8.16 1.16
C ASP A 34 -5.79 -7.91 1.74
N ILE A 35 -5.91 -6.98 2.70
CA ILE A 35 -7.22 -6.51 3.19
C ILE A 35 -7.98 -5.75 2.09
N GLY A 36 -7.27 -5.13 1.14
CA GLY A 36 -7.85 -4.42 0.02
C GLY A 36 -8.59 -3.14 0.43
N PRO A 37 -9.64 -2.71 -0.31
CA PRO A 37 -10.24 -1.37 -0.16
C PRO A 37 -10.74 -0.99 1.23
N THR A 38 -10.99 -1.98 2.10
CA THR A 38 -11.37 -1.75 3.51
C THR A 38 -10.24 -1.06 4.30
N ALA A 39 -8.99 -1.24 3.88
CA ALA A 39 -7.80 -0.63 4.46
C ALA A 39 -7.44 0.73 3.82
N SER A 40 -8.31 1.33 3.00
CA SER A 40 -8.06 2.64 2.35
C SER A 40 -7.59 3.74 3.31
N ARG A 41 -8.03 3.71 4.58
CA ARG A 41 -7.56 4.66 5.62
C ARG A 41 -6.08 4.55 5.97
N ALA A 42 -5.42 3.44 5.62
CA ALA A 42 -3.99 3.23 5.82
C ALA A 42 -3.13 3.93 4.75
N ALA A 43 -3.74 4.56 3.75
CA ALA A 43 -3.04 5.17 2.62
C ALA A 43 -1.93 6.15 3.05
N VAL A 44 -2.19 7.02 4.03
CA VAL A 44 -1.21 7.99 4.51
C VAL A 44 0.00 7.33 5.16
N ALA A 45 -0.18 6.18 5.80
CA ALA A 45 0.92 5.43 6.41
C ALA A 45 1.73 4.65 5.35
N LEU A 46 1.05 4.05 4.36
CA LEU A 46 1.70 3.35 3.24
C LEU A 46 2.47 4.34 2.34
N ILE A 47 1.84 5.45 1.96
CA ILE A 47 2.37 6.81 2.08
C ILE A 47 3.85 6.96 2.43
N ALA A 48 4.05 7.12 3.74
CA ALA A 48 5.35 7.31 4.36
C ALA A 48 6.28 6.10 4.18
N ALA A 49 5.74 4.88 4.12
CA ALA A 49 6.54 3.66 3.90
C ALA A 49 7.15 3.57 2.49
N LEU A 50 6.77 4.46 1.57
CA LEU A 50 7.45 4.62 0.27
C LEU A 50 8.88 5.14 0.40
N ASP A 51 9.21 5.83 1.49
CA ASP A 51 10.56 6.34 1.76
C ASP A 51 11.40 5.36 2.62
N ASP A 52 10.94 4.12 2.81
CA ASP A 52 11.63 3.14 3.65
C ASP A 52 12.99 2.73 3.07
N GLU A 53 14.00 2.58 3.94
CA GLU A 53 15.33 2.14 3.54
C GLU A 53 15.33 0.74 2.89
N TYR A 54 14.38 -0.11 3.29
CA TYR A 54 14.30 -1.49 2.84
C TYR A 54 13.43 -1.64 1.60
N VAL A 55 14.04 -2.16 0.54
CA VAL A 55 13.44 -2.28 -0.79
C VAL A 55 12.11 -3.02 -0.78
N LYS A 56 12.00 -4.11 0.01
CA LYS A 56 10.76 -4.89 0.05
C LYS A 56 9.62 -4.15 0.74
N VAL A 57 9.92 -3.31 1.74
CA VAL A 57 8.91 -2.45 2.38
C VAL A 57 8.37 -1.46 1.34
N ARG A 58 9.25 -0.77 0.60
CA ARG A 58 8.82 0.15 -0.46
C ARG A 58 7.98 -0.55 -1.53
N ARG A 59 8.45 -1.70 -2.01
CA ARG A 59 7.73 -2.53 -3.00
C ARG A 59 6.32 -2.87 -2.54
N ASP A 60 6.18 -3.35 -1.30
CA ASP A 60 4.89 -3.79 -0.78
C ASP A 60 3.99 -2.61 -0.43
N ALA A 61 4.54 -1.51 0.07
CA ALA A 61 3.79 -0.28 0.27
C ALA A 61 3.17 0.23 -1.05
N VAL A 62 3.94 0.26 -2.14
CA VAL A 62 3.45 0.62 -3.48
C VAL A 62 2.36 -0.33 -3.96
N ARG A 63 2.60 -1.65 -3.87
CA ARG A 63 1.63 -2.67 -4.29
C ARG A 63 0.31 -2.50 -3.54
N SER A 64 0.40 -2.34 -2.22
CA SER A 64 -0.76 -2.19 -1.34
C SER A 64 -1.54 -0.94 -1.64
N LEU A 65 -0.89 0.20 -1.94
CA LEU A 65 -1.60 1.40 -2.40
C LEU A 65 -2.44 1.15 -3.67
N GLY A 66 -1.98 0.30 -4.58
CA GLY A 66 -2.78 -0.11 -5.75
C GLY A 66 -3.93 -1.07 -5.43
N GLN A 67 -3.85 -1.83 -4.33
CA GLN A 67 -4.86 -2.81 -3.92
C GLN A 67 -5.95 -2.21 -3.03
N ILE A 68 -5.60 -1.24 -2.18
CA ILE A 68 -6.56 -0.60 -1.27
C ILE A 68 -7.37 0.52 -1.92
N ASP A 69 -7.12 0.83 -3.21
CA ASP A 69 -7.79 1.87 -4.01
C ASP A 69 -8.13 3.14 -3.21
N PRO A 70 -7.11 3.82 -2.64
CA PRO A 70 -7.32 4.98 -1.79
C PRO A 70 -7.67 6.22 -2.63
N ASP A 71 -7.80 7.38 -1.99
CA ASP A 71 -7.94 8.64 -2.71
C ASP A 71 -6.77 8.82 -3.71
N ARG A 72 -7.12 8.83 -4.99
CA ARG A 72 -6.17 8.87 -6.10
C ARG A 72 -5.41 10.19 -6.14
N THR A 73 -5.99 11.27 -5.61
CA THR A 73 -5.35 12.58 -5.57
C THR A 73 -4.10 12.59 -4.68
N ILE A 74 -4.05 11.71 -3.67
CA ILE A 74 -2.88 11.55 -2.80
C ILE A 74 -1.98 10.39 -3.24
N ALA A 75 -2.57 9.28 -3.70
CA ALA A 75 -1.80 8.07 -4.00
C ALA A 75 -1.10 8.12 -5.36
N VAL A 76 -1.73 8.66 -6.41
CA VAL A 76 -1.13 8.68 -7.75
C VAL A 76 0.19 9.47 -7.76
N PRO A 77 0.27 10.72 -7.25
CA PRO A 77 1.54 11.46 -7.25
C PRO A 77 2.63 10.79 -6.40
N ALA A 78 2.24 10.06 -5.35
CA ALA A 78 3.19 9.33 -4.51
C ALA A 78 3.74 8.10 -5.24
N ILE A 79 2.88 7.33 -5.92
CA ILE A 79 3.29 6.15 -6.69
C ILE A 79 4.08 6.55 -7.94
N GLU A 80 3.76 7.66 -8.60
CA GLU A 80 4.51 8.16 -9.77
C GLU A 80 5.99 8.40 -9.44
N LYS A 81 6.30 8.91 -8.24
CA LYS A 81 7.70 9.07 -7.79
C LYS A 81 8.44 7.74 -7.71
N MET A 82 7.73 6.65 -7.40
CA MET A 82 8.33 5.32 -7.27
C MET A 82 8.73 4.70 -8.61
N LEU A 83 8.36 5.33 -9.75
CA LEU A 83 8.89 4.98 -11.06
C LEU A 83 10.38 5.32 -11.22
N GLU A 84 10.90 6.21 -10.37
CA GLU A 84 12.31 6.62 -10.33
C GLU A 84 13.09 5.93 -9.20
N ASP A 85 12.48 4.97 -8.49
CA ASP A 85 13.16 4.21 -7.44
C ASP A 85 14.40 3.49 -7.99
N PRO A 86 15.54 3.44 -7.26
CA PRO A 86 16.73 2.73 -7.72
C PRO A 86 16.51 1.25 -8.01
N GLU A 87 15.50 0.63 -7.40
CA GLU A 87 15.25 -0.79 -7.47
C GLU A 87 14.15 -1.12 -8.47
N GLN A 88 14.49 -1.91 -9.48
CA GLN A 88 13.58 -2.30 -10.56
C GLN A 88 12.27 -2.93 -10.05
N ILE A 89 12.36 -3.72 -8.97
CA ILE A 89 11.19 -4.37 -8.37
C ILE A 89 10.18 -3.37 -7.79
N VAL A 90 10.63 -2.19 -7.36
CA VAL A 90 9.76 -1.12 -6.85
C VAL A 90 9.13 -0.37 -8.02
N GLN A 91 9.91 -0.07 -9.07
CA GLN A 91 9.39 0.56 -10.29
C GLN A 91 8.29 -0.28 -10.95
N ASP A 92 8.48 -1.61 -11.00
CA ASP A 92 7.51 -2.53 -11.59
C ASP A 92 6.24 -2.64 -10.74
N ALA A 93 6.37 -2.56 -9.41
CA ALA A 93 5.22 -2.44 -8.52
C ALA A 93 4.47 -1.12 -8.75
N ALA A 94 5.19 -0.02 -8.98
CA ALA A 94 4.60 1.30 -9.25
C ALA A 94 3.81 1.32 -10.55
N ARG A 95 4.38 0.78 -11.63
CA ARG A 95 3.69 0.62 -12.92
C ARG A 95 2.38 -0.16 -12.76
N GLN A 96 2.41 -1.29 -12.06
CA GLN A 96 1.23 -2.12 -11.83
C GLN A 96 0.20 -1.43 -10.92
N ALA A 97 0.64 -0.71 -9.89
CA ALA A 97 -0.25 0.01 -8.99
C ALA A 97 -0.97 1.16 -9.73
N LEU A 98 -0.25 1.92 -10.56
CA LEU A 98 -0.85 2.96 -11.40
C LEU A 98 -1.81 2.38 -12.44
N GLU A 99 -1.49 1.23 -13.04
CA GLU A 99 -2.41 0.53 -13.95
C GLU A 99 -3.70 0.13 -13.24
N ARG A 100 -3.60 -0.46 -12.03
CA ARG A 100 -4.77 -0.83 -11.22
C ARG A 100 -5.62 0.35 -10.83
N LEU A 101 -5.00 1.46 -10.43
CA LEU A 101 -5.73 2.68 -10.15
C LEU A 101 -6.37 3.19 -11.46
N ASN A 102 -5.64 3.31 -12.56
CA ASN A 102 -6.21 3.85 -13.80
C ASN A 102 -7.22 2.93 -14.50
N ALA A 103 -7.31 1.65 -14.14
CA ALA A 103 -8.32 0.76 -14.65
C ALA A 103 -9.73 1.27 -14.27
N PRO A 104 -10.67 1.33 -15.23
CA PRO A 104 -12.06 1.58 -14.89
C PRO A 104 -12.52 0.49 -13.90
N ALA A 105 -13.23 0.88 -12.84
CA ALA A 105 -13.84 -0.07 -11.92
C ALA A 105 -14.53 -1.17 -12.75
N PRO A 106 -14.31 -2.46 -12.45
CA PRO A 106 -14.84 -3.54 -13.28
C PRO A 106 -16.34 -3.31 -13.43
N SER A 107 -16.78 -3.06 -14.67
CA SER A 107 -18.19 -2.96 -15.01
C SER A 107 -18.84 -4.26 -14.57
N VAL A 108 -19.59 -4.20 -13.47
CA VAL A 108 -20.43 -5.30 -13.03
C VAL A 108 -21.62 -5.29 -14.00
N GLU A 109 -21.59 -6.18 -15.00
CA GLU A 109 -22.79 -6.53 -15.79
C GLU A 109 -23.83 -7.21 -14.90
#